data_AF-X0RQJ3-F1
#
_entry.id   AF-X0RQJ3-F1
#
_cell.length_a   1.000
_cell.length_b   1.000
_cell.length_c   1.000
_cell.angle_alpha   90.00
_cell.angle_beta   90.00
_cell.angle_gamma   90.00
#
_symmetry.space_group_name_H-M   'P 1'
#
loop_
_entity.id
_entity.type
_entity.pdbx_description
1 polymer ?
#
loop_
_entity_poly.entity_id
_entity_poly.type
_entity_poly.pdbx_seq_one_letter_code
_entity_poly.pdbx_strand_id
1 'polypeptide(L)'
;MPDWGYLTTELVSYLQADAMAVTLAGMHTIEHEYNAQYIARHYQYQLPLGKLQLLELTLYLPYDTESVDIEAVRMTAVKSALTWYKSLSSQNEENVLTGYEAMIFDIQLVGGSSSLNQDDNGDSANNSNSALQRLKHNFGVRYFLEDLVVDMSESMQQLQVFSWDDWYSIAAAVRTPCELWRFLAYHLEQLQQSAVNHLPSFESEDALVERFLQSPDLFAPAIVVDNALIKNEVQDEPNSALVAITLAYKNQSSTAQMYHQHMIQAATIWSQLSMQMIDTYGKKHVANNDEQLAIPLAHWQQQLLDESLFSRHELIRTLYRHPKQSAALQKDGYVVHQHSYESLGRHYVLVFYGQESKGPNSKAAVQPKLAKIAQDVATRLPIIELHHVVVLGIDFITENNENFFSILICGFSQLMR
;
A
#
# COMPACT_ATOMS: atom_id res chain seq x y z
N MET A 1 10.36 -4.72 16.44
CA MET A 1 10.33 -4.19 15.06
C MET A 1 9.37 -3.01 15.04
N PRO A 2 9.70 -1.89 14.37
CA PRO A 2 8.75 -0.79 14.23
C PRO A 2 7.52 -1.26 13.45
N ASP A 3 6.36 -0.75 13.83
CA ASP A 3 5.10 -0.99 13.13
C ASP A 3 5.11 -0.17 11.83
N TRP A 4 5.66 -0.76 10.75
CA TRP A 4 5.82 -0.16 9.42
C TRP A 4 4.51 0.09 8.67
N GLY A 5 3.38 -0.01 9.37
CA GLY A 5 2.04 0.08 8.82
C GLY A 5 1.65 -1.15 8.00
N TYR A 6 0.36 -1.24 7.71
CA TYR A 6 -0.22 -2.36 6.97
C TYR A 6 0.26 -2.44 5.51
N LEU A 7 0.63 -1.31 4.89
CA LEU A 7 0.99 -1.26 3.48
C LEU A 7 2.18 -2.18 3.15
N THR A 8 3.23 -2.18 3.97
CA THR A 8 4.40 -3.05 3.76
C THR A 8 3.99 -4.53 3.72
N THR A 9 3.05 -4.92 4.58
CA THR A 9 2.49 -6.28 4.60
C THR A 9 1.58 -6.53 3.39
N GLU A 10 0.77 -5.55 2.99
CA GLU A 10 -0.11 -5.65 1.82
C GLU A 10 0.66 -5.84 0.52
N LEU A 11 1.81 -5.16 0.36
CA LEU A 11 2.67 -5.24 -0.83
C LEU A 11 3.13 -6.67 -1.15
N VAL A 12 3.29 -7.52 -0.14
CA VAL A 12 3.64 -8.95 -0.33
C VAL A 12 2.62 -9.66 -1.22
N SER A 13 1.35 -9.26 -1.18
CA SER A 13 0.28 -9.85 -1.99
C SER A 13 0.42 -9.54 -3.50
N TYR A 14 1.28 -8.60 -3.87
CA TYR A 14 1.49 -8.15 -5.25
C TYR A 14 2.82 -8.63 -5.85
N LEU A 15 3.63 -9.33 -5.05
CA LEU A 15 4.94 -9.82 -5.48
C LEU A 15 4.77 -10.90 -6.56
N GLN A 16 5.46 -10.74 -7.69
CA GLN A 16 5.38 -11.67 -8.83
C GLN A 16 6.24 -12.93 -8.63
N ALA A 17 7.35 -12.80 -7.91
CA ALA A 17 8.28 -13.88 -7.61
C ALA A 17 9.12 -13.50 -6.38
N ASP A 18 9.77 -14.48 -5.76
CA ASP A 18 10.70 -14.23 -4.65
C ASP A 18 11.76 -13.19 -5.05
N ALA A 19 12.18 -12.41 -4.04
CA ALA A 19 13.17 -11.35 -4.22
C ALA A 19 14.47 -11.92 -4.82
N MET A 20 14.91 -11.34 -5.94
CA MET A 20 16.11 -11.78 -6.62
C MET A 20 17.34 -11.08 -6.02
N ALA A 21 18.35 -11.84 -5.63
CA ALA A 21 19.64 -11.27 -5.27
C ALA A 21 20.29 -10.66 -6.52
N VAL A 22 20.76 -9.42 -6.41
CA VAL A 22 21.37 -8.67 -7.50
C VAL A 22 22.85 -8.44 -7.22
N THR A 23 23.68 -8.59 -8.24
CA THR A 23 25.08 -8.15 -8.19
C THR A 23 25.17 -6.82 -8.92
N LEU A 24 25.64 -5.79 -8.21
CA LEU A 24 25.81 -4.45 -8.78
C LEU A 24 27.26 -4.25 -9.22
N ALA A 25 27.44 -3.80 -10.46
CA ALA A 25 28.77 -3.49 -10.99
C ALA A 25 29.45 -2.41 -10.14
N GLY A 26 30.78 -2.47 -9.97
CA GLY A 26 31.51 -1.47 -9.17
C GLY A 26 31.44 -1.62 -7.65
N MET A 27 30.56 -2.47 -7.10
CA MET A 27 30.51 -2.69 -5.65
C MET A 27 31.73 -3.42 -5.09
N HIS A 28 32.43 -4.22 -5.89
CA HIS A 28 33.67 -4.89 -5.48
C HIS A 28 34.76 -3.90 -5.03
N THR A 29 34.80 -2.70 -5.63
CA THR A 29 35.71 -1.63 -5.22
C THR A 29 35.36 -1.15 -3.82
N ILE A 30 34.07 -0.96 -3.55
CA ILE A 30 33.58 -0.55 -2.23
C ILE A 30 33.90 -1.61 -1.17
N GLU A 31 33.64 -2.87 -1.48
CA GLU A 31 33.91 -4.00 -0.56
C GLU A 31 35.39 -4.10 -0.20
N HIS A 32 36.29 -3.88 -1.18
CA HIS A 32 37.73 -3.98 -0.98
C HIS A 32 38.34 -2.74 -0.32
N GLU A 33 38.00 -1.53 -0.79
CA GLU A 33 38.61 -0.28 -0.32
C GLU A 33 38.10 0.13 1.07
N TYR A 34 36.83 -0.13 1.37
CA TYR A 34 36.19 0.30 2.61
C TYR A 34 35.88 -0.85 3.57
N ASN A 35 36.35 -2.08 3.27
CA ASN A 35 36.02 -3.28 4.03
C ASN A 35 34.49 -3.42 4.26
N ALA A 36 33.73 -3.06 3.25
CA ALA A 36 32.28 -2.99 3.28
C ALA A 36 31.66 -4.32 2.83
N GLN A 37 30.38 -4.50 3.13
CA GLN A 37 29.54 -5.55 2.54
C GLN A 37 28.26 -4.93 2.03
N TYR A 38 27.62 -5.53 1.03
CA TYR A 38 26.31 -5.06 0.58
C TYR A 38 25.35 -6.20 0.32
N ILE A 39 24.06 -5.90 0.43
CA ILE A 39 22.97 -6.77 0.02
C ILE A 39 22.10 -5.96 -0.92
N ALA A 40 21.91 -6.47 -2.14
CA ALA A 40 20.97 -5.92 -3.11
C ALA A 40 19.90 -6.96 -3.44
N ARG A 41 18.62 -6.59 -3.27
CA ARG A 41 17.46 -7.43 -3.58
C ARG A 41 16.50 -6.69 -4.48
N HIS A 42 16.11 -7.34 -5.56
CA HIS A 42 15.15 -6.82 -6.51
C HIS A 42 13.79 -7.50 -6.33
N TYR A 43 12.75 -6.68 -6.23
CA TYR A 43 11.37 -7.08 -6.08
C TYR A 43 10.56 -6.57 -7.27
N GLN A 44 9.70 -7.44 -7.80
CA GLN A 44 8.79 -7.11 -8.90
C GLN A 44 7.36 -7.17 -8.38
N TYR A 45 6.72 -6.02 -8.29
CA TYR A 45 5.33 -5.90 -7.87
C TYR A 45 4.42 -5.62 -9.07
N GLN A 46 3.31 -6.35 -9.15
CA GLN A 46 2.20 -6.03 -10.04
C GLN A 46 1.12 -5.34 -9.20
N LEU A 47 1.23 -4.02 -9.07
CA LEU A 47 0.26 -3.22 -8.32
C LEU A 47 -1.02 -3.01 -9.16
N PRO A 48 -2.12 -2.51 -8.55
CA PRO A 48 -3.42 -2.42 -9.20
C PRO A 48 -3.41 -1.46 -10.40
N LEU A 49 -2.58 -0.42 -10.30
CA LEU A 49 -2.48 0.66 -11.28
C LEU A 49 -1.25 0.54 -12.20
N GLY A 50 -0.37 -0.44 -11.96
CA GLY A 50 0.78 -0.69 -12.82
C GLY A 50 1.91 -1.48 -12.15
N LYS A 51 3.08 -1.54 -12.80
CA LYS A 51 4.23 -2.35 -12.35
C LYS A 51 5.22 -1.52 -11.54
N LEU A 52 5.66 -2.03 -10.39
CA LEU A 52 6.72 -1.41 -9.60
C LEU A 52 7.93 -2.35 -9.56
N GLN A 53 9.07 -1.88 -10.07
CA GLN A 53 10.39 -2.50 -9.88
C GLN A 53 11.05 -1.81 -8.69
N LEU A 54 11.35 -2.56 -7.63
CA LEU A 54 11.92 -2.05 -6.40
C LEU A 54 13.25 -2.72 -6.11
N LEU A 55 14.31 -1.93 -5.93
CA LEU A 55 15.63 -2.41 -5.52
C LEU A 55 15.87 -1.99 -4.07
N GLU A 56 15.98 -2.95 -3.17
CA GLU A 56 16.47 -2.70 -1.81
C GLU A 56 17.98 -2.91 -1.80
N LEU A 57 18.73 -1.86 -1.46
CA LEU A 57 20.17 -1.88 -1.33
C LEU A 57 20.57 -1.50 0.09
N THR A 58 21.12 -2.44 0.83
CA THR A 58 21.71 -2.19 2.15
C THR A 58 23.22 -2.30 2.07
N LEU A 59 23.90 -1.26 2.54
CA LEU A 59 25.34 -1.20 2.65
C LEU A 59 25.75 -1.30 4.11
N TYR A 60 26.68 -2.21 4.39
CA TYR A 60 27.29 -2.42 5.70
C TYR A 60 28.70 -1.85 5.68
N LEU A 61 28.94 -0.83 6.50
CA LEU A 61 30.23 -0.15 6.62
C LEU A 61 30.83 -0.37 8.01
N PRO A 62 32.17 -0.35 8.15
CA PRO A 62 32.81 -0.29 9.45
C PRO A 62 32.32 0.92 10.28
N TYR A 63 32.20 0.75 11.59
CA TYR A 63 31.72 1.80 12.50
C TYR A 63 32.58 3.08 12.49
N ASP A 64 33.87 2.95 12.20
CA ASP A 64 34.86 4.01 12.13
C ASP A 64 34.96 4.68 10.74
N THR A 65 34.06 4.35 9.80
CA THR A 65 34.05 4.98 8.47
C THR A 65 33.80 6.49 8.57
N GLU A 66 34.66 7.29 7.96
CA GLU A 66 34.54 8.75 7.97
C GLU A 66 33.38 9.25 7.11
N SER A 67 32.83 10.44 7.43
CA SER A 67 31.68 11.00 6.71
C SER A 67 31.93 11.23 5.22
N VAL A 68 33.16 11.57 4.83
CA VAL A 68 33.54 11.79 3.42
C VAL A 68 33.52 10.46 2.66
N ASP A 69 34.00 9.40 3.29
CA ASP A 69 34.00 8.05 2.74
C ASP A 69 32.58 7.50 2.62
N ILE A 70 31.73 7.73 3.63
CA ILE A 70 30.30 7.39 3.58
C ILE A 70 29.63 8.04 2.37
N GLU A 71 29.91 9.31 2.09
CA GLU A 71 29.34 10.03 0.95
C GLU A 71 29.84 9.47 -0.39
N ALA A 72 31.15 9.21 -0.51
CA ALA A 72 31.75 8.64 -1.71
C ALA A 72 31.21 7.23 -2.01
N VAL A 73 31.08 6.40 -0.99
CA VAL A 73 30.53 5.05 -1.13
C VAL A 73 29.04 5.10 -1.47
N ARG A 74 28.25 5.97 -0.81
CA ARG A 74 26.84 6.20 -1.14
C ARG A 74 26.68 6.56 -2.61
N MET A 75 27.46 7.52 -3.10
CA MET A 75 27.42 7.95 -4.49
C MET A 75 27.72 6.80 -5.46
N THR A 76 28.76 6.03 -5.16
CA THR A 76 29.18 4.89 -5.98
C THR A 76 28.08 3.83 -6.01
N ALA A 77 27.51 3.48 -4.86
CA ALA A 77 26.44 2.50 -4.74
C ALA A 77 25.18 2.89 -5.55
N VAL A 78 24.78 4.16 -5.47
CA VAL A 78 23.64 4.69 -6.23
C VAL A 78 23.90 4.66 -7.73
N LYS A 79 25.08 5.07 -8.19
CA LYS A 79 25.47 5.00 -9.61
C LYS A 79 25.52 3.57 -10.14
N SER A 80 25.96 2.62 -9.31
CA SER A 80 25.96 1.20 -9.62
C SER A 80 24.54 0.64 -9.80
N ALA A 81 23.62 0.99 -8.89
CA ALA A 81 22.20 0.63 -8.99
C ALA A 81 21.54 1.23 -10.25
N LEU A 82 21.82 2.49 -10.53
CA LEU A 82 21.32 3.20 -11.72
C LEU A 82 21.79 2.56 -13.03
N THR A 83 23.07 2.18 -13.10
CA THR A 83 23.64 1.45 -14.24
C THR A 83 22.97 0.09 -14.41
N TRP A 84 22.71 -0.61 -13.31
CA TRP A 84 22.00 -1.89 -13.34
C TRP A 84 20.57 -1.73 -13.85
N TYR A 85 19.82 -0.73 -13.39
CA TYR A 85 18.47 -0.44 -13.89
C TYR A 85 18.46 -0.15 -15.39
N LYS A 86 19.36 0.71 -15.89
CA LYS A 86 19.51 0.97 -17.32
C LYS A 86 19.78 -0.30 -18.15
N SER A 87 20.59 -1.21 -17.60
CA SER A 87 20.83 -2.50 -18.24
C SER A 87 19.59 -3.39 -18.24
N LEU A 88 18.73 -3.29 -17.24
CA LEU A 88 17.48 -4.04 -17.17
C LEU A 88 16.45 -3.51 -18.18
N SER A 89 16.31 -2.18 -18.28
CA SER A 89 15.32 -1.54 -19.17
C SER A 89 15.71 -1.71 -20.66
N SER A 90 17.00 -1.67 -20.99
CA SER A 90 17.50 -1.93 -22.36
C SER A 90 17.34 -3.37 -22.84
N GLN A 91 17.18 -4.34 -21.93
CA GLN A 91 16.90 -5.74 -22.30
C GLN A 91 15.42 -6.01 -22.55
N ASN A 92 14.54 -5.08 -22.15
CA ASN A 92 13.08 -5.23 -22.19
C ASN A 92 12.42 -4.25 -23.19
N GLU A 93 13.02 -4.05 -24.37
CA GLU A 93 12.50 -3.14 -25.42
C GLU A 93 11.07 -3.46 -25.89
N GLU A 94 10.57 -4.69 -25.70
CA GLU A 94 9.19 -5.08 -26.03
C GLU A 94 8.15 -4.78 -24.94
N ASN A 95 8.56 -4.31 -23.76
CA ASN A 95 7.70 -4.12 -22.57
C ASN A 95 7.77 -2.69 -22.01
N VAL A 96 7.67 -1.66 -22.86
CA VAL A 96 7.60 -0.22 -22.50
C VAL A 96 6.28 0.14 -21.74
N LEU A 97 5.68 -0.80 -21.02
CA LEU A 97 4.40 -0.62 -20.33
C LEU A 97 4.62 -0.01 -18.93
N THR A 98 4.24 1.27 -18.80
CA THR A 98 3.71 1.95 -17.60
C THR A 98 4.13 1.32 -16.26
N GLY A 99 5.39 1.53 -15.90
CA GLY A 99 5.99 1.03 -14.66
C GLY A 99 6.82 2.11 -13.98
N TYR A 100 6.89 2.06 -12.65
CA TYR A 100 7.82 2.87 -11.85
C TYR A 100 9.01 2.04 -11.40
N GLU A 101 10.18 2.66 -11.40
CA GLU A 101 11.43 2.12 -10.87
C GLU A 101 11.80 2.91 -9.62
N ALA A 102 12.00 2.20 -8.52
CA ALA A 102 12.37 2.79 -7.24
C ALA A 102 13.52 2.03 -6.58
N MET A 103 14.34 2.76 -5.81
CA MET A 103 15.38 2.17 -4.96
C MET A 103 15.19 2.63 -3.52
N ILE A 104 15.30 1.68 -2.60
CA ILE A 104 15.42 1.94 -1.16
C ILE A 104 16.88 1.72 -0.79
N PHE A 105 17.51 2.73 -0.23
CA PHE A 105 18.91 2.66 0.19
C PHE A 105 19.04 2.76 1.71
N ASP A 106 19.78 1.81 2.31
CA ASP A 106 20.08 1.76 3.74
C ASP A 106 21.60 1.70 3.95
N ILE A 107 22.09 2.39 4.98
CA ILE A 107 23.49 2.31 5.43
C ILE A 107 23.48 1.86 6.89
N GLN A 108 24.18 0.77 7.18
CA GLN A 108 24.35 0.24 8.53
C GLN A 108 25.83 0.19 8.90
N LEU A 109 26.17 0.80 10.03
CA LEU A 109 27.50 0.77 10.62
C LEU A 109 27.64 -0.47 11.50
N VAL A 110 28.73 -1.23 11.31
CA VAL A 110 28.99 -2.52 11.97
C VAL A 110 30.29 -2.46 12.77
N GLY A 111 30.27 -3.02 13.98
CA GLY A 111 31.48 -3.21 14.80
C GLY A 111 31.70 -2.17 15.90
N GLY A 112 30.71 -1.32 16.18
CA GLY A 112 30.78 -0.37 17.30
C GLY A 112 30.69 -1.10 18.65
N SER A 113 31.65 -0.85 19.56
CA SER A 113 31.51 -1.23 20.96
C SER A 113 30.46 -0.33 21.60
N SER A 114 29.37 -0.92 22.11
CA SER A 114 28.39 -0.20 22.94
C SER A 114 29.04 0.24 24.25
N SER A 115 29.71 1.39 24.28
CA SER A 115 30.23 1.98 25.50
C SER A 115 29.10 2.73 26.22
N LEU A 116 28.25 1.98 26.93
CA LEU A 116 27.41 2.51 27.99
C LEU A 116 27.70 1.70 29.24
N ASN A 117 28.62 2.23 30.07
CA ASN A 117 28.86 1.92 31.48
C ASN A 117 28.62 0.45 31.90
N GLN A 118 29.65 -0.39 31.81
CA GLN A 118 29.75 -1.58 32.64
C GLN A 118 30.92 -1.41 33.60
N ASP A 119 30.59 -1.13 34.86
CA ASP A 119 31.48 -1.36 35.99
C ASP A 119 31.98 -2.80 35.95
N ASP A 120 33.27 -2.95 36.26
CA ASP A 120 33.98 -4.21 36.41
C ASP A 120 33.15 -5.29 37.13
N ASN A 121 32.93 -6.43 36.46
CA ASN A 121 33.24 -7.76 37.02
C ASN A 121 32.95 -8.89 36.02
N GLY A 122 34.02 -9.63 35.67
CA GLY A 122 34.05 -11.09 35.66
C GLY A 122 33.21 -11.87 34.65
N ASP A 123 33.92 -12.53 33.72
CA ASP A 123 33.62 -13.83 33.12
C ASP A 123 32.27 -14.02 32.37
N SER A 124 32.29 -13.84 31.05
CA SER A 124 31.88 -14.92 30.11
C SER A 124 32.34 -14.61 28.68
N ALA A 125 32.87 -15.64 28.02
CA ALA A 125 33.27 -15.61 26.62
C ALA A 125 32.05 -15.66 25.68
N ASN A 126 32.20 -14.95 24.54
CA ASN A 126 31.50 -15.12 23.27
C ASN A 126 29.99 -14.82 23.22
N ASN A 127 29.67 -13.52 23.18
CA ASN A 127 28.78 -12.98 22.15
C ASN A 127 29.01 -11.47 22.05
N SER A 128 30.05 -11.06 21.31
CA SER A 128 30.18 -9.66 20.89
C SER A 128 29.08 -9.38 19.86
N ASN A 129 27.88 -9.02 20.35
CA ASN A 129 26.87 -8.39 19.52
C ASN A 129 27.50 -7.11 18.97
N SER A 130 28.04 -7.15 17.75
CA SER A 130 28.47 -5.97 17.02
C SER A 130 27.26 -5.04 16.96
N ALA A 131 27.34 -3.86 17.57
CA ALA A 131 26.23 -2.92 17.52
C ALA A 131 26.01 -2.53 16.05
N LEU A 132 24.84 -2.89 15.51
CA LEU A 132 24.37 -2.42 14.21
C LEU A 132 23.74 -1.05 14.42
N GLN A 133 24.35 0.00 13.87
CA GLN A 133 23.79 1.34 13.90
C GLN A 133 23.36 1.75 12.49
N ARG A 134 22.06 1.95 12.28
CA ARG A 134 21.54 2.53 11.05
C ARG A 134 21.89 4.02 10.98
N LEU A 135 22.44 4.46 9.84
CA LEU A 135 22.72 5.85 9.58
C LEU A 135 21.50 6.52 8.93
N LYS A 136 20.96 7.54 9.59
CA LYS A 136 19.91 8.38 9.00
C LYS A 136 20.51 9.24 7.89
N HIS A 137 19.90 9.19 6.71
CA HIS A 137 20.30 9.96 5.54
C HIS A 137 19.07 10.25 4.66
N ASN A 138 19.21 11.13 3.70
CA ASN A 138 18.19 11.43 2.71
C ASN A 138 18.84 11.68 1.34
N PHE A 139 18.02 11.65 0.30
CA PHE A 139 18.42 12.03 -1.05
C PHE A 139 17.83 13.41 -1.35
N GLY A 140 16.50 13.56 -1.31
CA GLY A 140 15.86 14.86 -1.55
C GLY A 140 16.20 15.46 -2.93
N VAL A 141 15.53 16.54 -3.31
CA VAL A 141 15.65 17.07 -4.68
C VAL A 141 17.05 17.54 -5.04
N ARG A 142 17.79 18.11 -4.09
CA ARG A 142 19.13 18.66 -4.35
C ARG A 142 20.11 17.58 -4.77
N TYR A 143 20.03 16.38 -4.18
CA TYR A 143 20.85 15.25 -4.60
C TYR A 143 20.60 14.88 -6.07
N PHE A 144 19.34 14.88 -6.53
CA PHE A 144 19.03 14.65 -7.94
C PHE A 144 19.57 15.75 -8.87
N LEU A 145 19.55 17.00 -8.41
CA LEU A 145 19.98 18.16 -9.20
C LEU A 145 21.49 18.39 -9.23
N GLU A 146 22.21 17.98 -8.19
CA GLU A 146 23.63 18.31 -8.01
C GLU A 146 24.53 17.07 -8.19
N ASP A 147 24.06 15.90 -7.79
CA ASP A 147 24.88 14.68 -7.68
C ASP A 147 24.52 13.59 -8.71
N LEU A 148 23.24 13.56 -9.13
CA LEU A 148 22.66 12.60 -10.09
C LEU A 148 22.29 13.25 -11.45
N VAL A 149 22.80 14.45 -11.72
CA VAL A 149 22.42 15.42 -12.78
C VAL A 149 22.23 14.81 -14.18
N VAL A 150 22.97 13.74 -14.50
CA VAL A 150 23.09 13.19 -15.86
C VAL A 150 21.85 12.40 -16.30
N ASP A 151 21.01 11.93 -15.38
CA ASP A 151 19.92 10.98 -15.71
C ASP A 151 18.51 11.57 -15.74
N MET A 152 18.36 12.85 -15.37
CA MET A 152 17.06 13.54 -15.41
C MET A 152 16.66 13.96 -16.84
N SER A 153 17.59 13.95 -17.81
CA SER A 153 17.40 14.53 -19.15
C SER A 153 17.12 13.54 -20.29
N GLU A 154 17.35 12.22 -20.11
CA GLU A 154 17.42 11.28 -21.25
C GLU A 154 16.35 10.16 -21.28
N SER A 155 15.61 9.89 -20.20
CA SER A 155 14.59 8.83 -20.18
C SER A 155 13.25 9.23 -19.53
N MET A 156 12.15 8.68 -20.06
CA MET A 156 10.79 8.78 -19.48
C MET A 156 10.64 7.99 -18.17
N GLN A 157 11.50 7.00 -17.93
CA GLN A 157 11.59 6.25 -16.68
C GLN A 157 12.85 6.69 -15.94
N GLN A 158 12.68 7.44 -14.86
CA GLN A 158 13.76 7.86 -13.98
C GLN A 158 13.68 7.03 -12.69
N LEU A 159 14.82 6.51 -12.26
CA LEU A 159 14.94 5.79 -10.99
C LEU A 159 14.68 6.76 -9.83
N GLN A 160 13.63 6.49 -9.06
CA GLN A 160 13.33 7.26 -7.85
C GLN A 160 14.10 6.66 -6.68
N VAL A 161 14.96 7.44 -6.04
CA VAL A 161 15.82 6.97 -4.94
C VAL A 161 15.33 7.50 -3.61
N PHE A 162 15.01 6.60 -2.69
CA PHE A 162 14.54 6.89 -1.34
C PHE A 162 15.54 6.37 -0.32
N SER A 163 15.74 7.12 0.77
CA SER A 163 16.37 6.53 1.95
C SER A 163 15.42 5.51 2.55
N TRP A 164 15.98 4.58 3.33
CA TRP A 164 15.20 3.63 4.08
C TRP A 164 14.16 4.34 4.97
N ASP A 165 14.56 5.36 5.73
CA ASP A 165 13.64 6.08 6.62
C ASP A 165 12.50 6.79 5.84
N ASP A 166 12.83 7.44 4.71
CA ASP A 166 11.85 8.14 3.88
C ASP A 166 10.83 7.15 3.29
N TRP A 167 11.29 6.02 2.71
CA TRP A 167 10.40 5.03 2.11
C TRP A 167 9.35 4.53 3.10
N TYR A 168 9.77 4.19 4.31
CA TYR A 168 8.86 3.69 5.33
C TYR A 168 7.95 4.78 5.92
N SER A 169 8.44 6.02 6.03
CA SER A 169 7.60 7.17 6.40
C SER A 169 6.49 7.39 5.37
N ILE A 170 6.84 7.40 4.09
CA ILE A 170 5.92 7.53 2.95
C ILE A 170 4.90 6.39 2.95
N ALA A 171 5.37 5.14 3.07
CA ALA A 171 4.49 3.97 3.10
C ALA A 171 3.48 4.03 4.26
N ALA A 172 3.93 4.50 5.43
CA ALA A 172 3.07 4.72 6.58
C ALA A 172 2.08 5.89 6.39
N ALA A 173 2.41 6.89 5.57
CA ALA A 173 1.53 8.02 5.28
C ALA A 173 0.46 7.67 4.23
N VAL A 174 0.85 7.04 3.12
CA VAL A 174 -0.07 6.77 1.98
C VAL A 174 -1.03 5.61 2.22
N ARG A 175 -0.66 4.67 3.11
CA ARG A 175 -1.50 3.56 3.64
C ARG A 175 -1.99 2.50 2.66
N THR A 176 -2.14 2.78 1.37
CA THR A 176 -2.67 1.82 0.37
C THR A 176 -1.73 1.68 -0.84
N PRO A 177 -1.78 0.53 -1.56
CA PRO A 177 -1.04 0.34 -2.80
C PRO A 177 -1.39 1.37 -3.89
N CYS A 178 -2.66 1.77 -3.99
CA CYS A 178 -3.13 2.75 -4.97
C CYS A 178 -2.54 4.14 -4.70
N GLU A 179 -2.51 4.56 -3.43
CA GLU A 179 -1.94 5.86 -3.06
C GLU A 179 -0.41 5.85 -3.14
N LEU A 180 0.27 4.73 -2.87
CA LEU A 180 1.71 4.59 -3.14
C LEU A 180 2.01 4.78 -4.62
N TRP A 181 1.25 4.11 -5.50
CA TRP A 181 1.42 4.24 -6.95
C TRP A 181 1.27 5.70 -7.42
N ARG A 182 0.19 6.36 -6.97
CA ARG A 182 -0.07 7.77 -7.30
C ARG A 182 0.98 8.71 -6.72
N PHE A 183 1.48 8.42 -5.52
CA PHE A 183 2.57 9.19 -4.94
C PHE A 183 3.85 9.05 -5.75
N LEU A 184 4.21 7.85 -6.23
CA LEU A 184 5.38 7.67 -7.10
C LEU A 184 5.24 8.43 -8.42
N ALA A 185 4.02 8.51 -8.97
CA ALA A 185 3.75 9.36 -10.13
C ALA A 185 4.00 10.85 -9.82
N TYR A 186 3.47 11.30 -8.69
CA TYR A 186 3.59 12.68 -8.24
C TYR A 186 5.03 13.07 -7.88
N HIS A 187 5.76 12.21 -7.17
CA HIS A 187 7.17 12.42 -6.83
C HIS A 187 8.02 12.51 -8.10
N LEU A 188 7.81 11.62 -9.07
CA LEU A 188 8.49 11.71 -10.37
C LEU A 188 8.19 13.03 -11.10
N GLU A 189 6.94 13.48 -11.11
CA GLU A 189 6.58 14.79 -11.69
C GLU A 189 7.32 15.94 -11.00
N GLN A 190 7.39 15.93 -9.67
CA GLN A 190 8.09 16.96 -8.89
C GLN A 190 9.61 16.95 -9.14
N LEU A 191 10.22 15.77 -9.27
CA LEU A 191 11.60 15.62 -9.69
C LEU A 191 11.82 16.23 -11.08
N GLN A 192 10.98 15.89 -12.06
CA GLN A 192 11.06 16.42 -13.43
C GLN A 192 10.90 17.94 -13.47
N GLN A 193 9.91 18.49 -12.74
CA GLN A 193 9.72 19.94 -12.61
C GLN A 193 10.97 20.62 -12.02
N SER A 194 11.63 19.96 -11.06
CA SER A 194 12.83 20.50 -10.43
C SER A 194 14.01 20.52 -11.39
N ALA A 195 14.18 19.46 -12.20
CA ALA A 195 15.21 19.41 -13.24
C ALA A 195 15.01 20.48 -14.31
N VAL A 196 13.77 20.66 -14.80
CA VAL A 196 13.47 21.65 -15.83
C VAL A 196 13.68 23.08 -15.33
N ASN A 197 13.29 23.37 -14.09
CA ASN A 197 13.39 24.71 -13.53
C ASN A 197 14.72 24.99 -12.83
N HIS A 198 15.59 23.99 -12.69
CA HIS A 198 16.83 24.03 -11.89
C HIS A 198 16.62 24.54 -10.46
N LEU A 199 15.44 24.26 -9.88
CA LEU A 199 15.03 24.70 -8.55
C LEU A 199 14.34 23.54 -7.82
N PRO A 200 14.65 23.32 -6.54
CA PRO A 200 14.01 22.25 -5.79
C PRO A 200 12.52 22.54 -5.59
N SER A 201 11.65 21.64 -6.06
CA SER A 201 10.17 21.76 -5.92
C SER A 201 9.65 21.39 -4.52
N PHE A 202 10.45 20.66 -3.73
CA PHE A 202 10.15 20.28 -2.35
C PHE A 202 11.42 20.24 -1.48
N GLU A 203 11.21 20.35 -0.16
CA GLU A 203 12.29 20.42 0.84
C GLU A 203 12.64 19.04 1.43
N SER A 204 11.64 18.17 1.61
CA SER A 204 11.80 16.81 2.13
C SER A 204 10.70 15.89 1.59
N GLU A 205 10.94 14.58 1.66
CA GLU A 205 9.95 13.58 1.28
C GLU A 205 8.70 13.64 2.17
N ASP A 206 8.87 13.85 3.48
CA ASP A 206 7.76 14.01 4.43
C ASP A 206 6.85 15.20 4.05
N ALA A 207 7.43 16.34 3.68
CA ALA A 207 6.66 17.51 3.25
C ALA A 207 5.97 17.26 1.90
N LEU A 208 6.60 16.47 1.03
CA LEU A 208 6.04 16.14 -0.27
C LEU A 208 4.83 15.20 -0.15
N VAL A 209 4.94 14.14 0.65
CA VAL A 209 3.82 13.22 0.88
C VAL A 209 2.67 13.90 1.61
N GLU A 210 2.95 14.81 2.55
CA GLU A 210 1.91 15.63 3.18
C GLU A 210 1.19 16.51 2.14
N ARG A 211 1.93 17.20 1.27
CA ARG A 211 1.36 18.02 0.19
C ARG A 211 0.50 17.18 -0.76
N PHE A 212 0.97 15.98 -1.13
CA PHE A 212 0.23 15.04 -1.96
C PHE A 212 -1.10 14.65 -1.31
N LEU A 213 -1.05 14.23 -0.04
CA LEU A 213 -2.23 13.79 0.70
C LEU A 213 -3.21 14.92 1.01
N GLN A 214 -2.75 16.17 1.01
CA GLN A 214 -3.55 17.39 1.17
C GLN A 214 -4.05 17.98 -0.16
N SER A 215 -3.72 17.37 -1.29
CA SER A 215 -4.21 17.82 -2.60
C SER A 215 -5.66 17.38 -2.84
N PRO A 216 -6.54 18.27 -3.36
CA PRO A 216 -7.87 17.84 -3.82
C PRO A 216 -7.79 16.84 -4.98
N ASP A 217 -6.68 16.80 -5.72
CA ASP A 217 -6.49 15.87 -6.85
C ASP A 217 -6.37 14.42 -6.40
N LEU A 218 -6.10 14.18 -5.11
CA LEU A 218 -6.18 12.85 -4.48
C LEU A 218 -7.52 12.15 -4.77
N PHE A 219 -8.60 12.93 -4.90
CA PHE A 219 -9.96 12.42 -5.09
C PHE A 219 -10.39 12.34 -6.57
N ALA A 220 -9.56 12.78 -7.51
CA ALA A 220 -9.91 12.78 -8.94
C ALA A 220 -10.36 11.39 -9.46
N PRO A 221 -9.68 10.27 -9.12
CA PRO A 221 -10.15 8.94 -9.52
C PRO A 221 -11.54 8.59 -8.98
N ALA A 222 -11.80 8.90 -7.70
CA ALA A 222 -13.09 8.68 -7.07
C ALA A 222 -14.20 9.50 -7.73
N ILE A 223 -13.91 10.75 -8.13
CA ILE A 223 -14.86 11.61 -8.86
C ILE A 223 -15.18 11.04 -10.24
N VAL A 224 -14.18 10.48 -10.94
CA VAL A 224 -14.40 9.82 -12.24
C VAL A 224 -15.33 8.62 -12.08
N VAL A 225 -15.10 7.79 -11.06
CA VAL A 225 -15.97 6.63 -10.78
C VAL A 225 -17.38 7.09 -10.37
N ASP A 226 -17.50 8.07 -9.48
CA ASP A 226 -18.80 8.61 -9.04
C ASP A 226 -19.65 9.12 -10.22
N ASN A 227 -19.03 9.88 -11.13
CA ASN A 227 -19.68 10.33 -12.36
C ASN A 227 -20.09 9.18 -13.28
N ALA A 228 -19.27 8.13 -13.37
CA ALA A 228 -19.59 6.95 -14.16
C ALA A 228 -20.74 6.15 -13.54
N LEU A 229 -20.84 6.05 -12.21
CA LEU A 229 -21.97 5.41 -11.52
C LEU A 229 -23.29 6.17 -11.81
N ILE A 230 -23.26 7.50 -11.81
CA ILE A 230 -24.42 8.33 -12.16
C ILE A 230 -24.82 8.12 -13.62
N LYS A 231 -23.84 8.14 -14.53
CA LYS A 231 -24.08 7.92 -15.96
C LYS A 231 -24.71 6.55 -16.24
N ASN A 232 -24.38 5.53 -15.44
CA ASN A 232 -24.92 4.18 -15.58
C ASN A 232 -26.21 3.95 -14.75
N GLU A 233 -26.84 5.00 -14.21
CA GLU A 233 -28.09 4.92 -13.43
C GLU A 233 -27.98 4.03 -12.17
N VAL A 234 -26.77 3.88 -11.65
CA VAL A 234 -26.49 3.13 -10.42
C VAL A 234 -26.61 4.02 -9.18
N GLN A 235 -26.39 5.32 -9.37
CA GLN A 235 -26.46 6.35 -8.33
C GLN A 235 -27.15 7.59 -8.89
N ASP A 236 -28.10 8.17 -8.14
CA ASP A 236 -28.88 9.30 -8.64
C ASP A 236 -28.15 10.65 -8.47
N GLU A 237 -27.41 10.81 -7.38
CA GLU A 237 -26.73 12.05 -6.99
C GLU A 237 -25.29 11.79 -6.59
N PRO A 238 -24.37 12.77 -6.69
CA PRO A 238 -22.98 12.61 -6.26
C PRO A 238 -22.84 12.14 -4.81
N ASN A 239 -21.80 11.34 -4.52
CA ASN A 239 -21.56 10.90 -3.15
C ASN A 239 -21.30 12.12 -2.23
N SER A 240 -22.20 12.34 -1.27
CA SER A 240 -22.14 13.50 -0.38
C SER A 240 -20.85 13.57 0.45
N ALA A 241 -20.25 12.44 0.84
CA ALA A 241 -18.97 12.43 1.54
C ALA A 241 -17.82 12.80 0.60
N LEU A 242 -17.81 12.28 -0.63
CA LEU A 242 -16.82 12.67 -1.63
C LEU A 242 -16.84 14.17 -1.89
N VAL A 243 -18.03 14.74 -2.09
CA VAL A 243 -18.23 16.18 -2.30
C VAL A 243 -17.75 16.98 -1.08
N ALA A 244 -18.18 16.60 0.13
CA ALA A 244 -17.82 17.31 1.35
C ALA A 244 -16.31 17.29 1.63
N ILE A 245 -15.67 16.14 1.45
CA ILE A 245 -14.22 15.98 1.64
C ILE A 245 -13.46 16.80 0.60
N THR A 246 -13.79 16.65 -0.69
CA THR A 246 -13.12 17.39 -1.77
C THR A 246 -13.20 18.90 -1.55
N LEU A 247 -14.37 19.41 -1.15
CA LEU A 247 -14.56 20.83 -0.82
C LEU A 247 -13.75 21.26 0.40
N ALA A 248 -13.65 20.41 1.43
CA ALA A 248 -12.86 20.72 2.62
C ALA A 248 -11.37 20.88 2.28
N TYR A 249 -10.82 20.01 1.43
CA TYR A 249 -9.42 20.08 0.98
C TYR A 249 -9.20 21.28 0.06
N LYS A 250 -10.07 21.49 -0.94
CA LYS A 250 -10.00 22.63 -1.86
C LYS A 250 -10.01 23.98 -1.14
N ASN A 251 -10.80 24.09 -0.06
CA ASN A 251 -10.94 25.32 0.71
C ASN A 251 -9.98 25.38 1.92
N GLN A 252 -9.10 24.40 2.11
CA GLN A 252 -8.20 24.30 3.27
C GLN A 252 -8.94 24.46 4.61
N SER A 253 -10.13 23.85 4.71
CA SER A 253 -10.98 23.91 5.90
C SER A 253 -10.33 23.18 7.07
N SER A 254 -10.59 23.63 8.30
CA SER A 254 -10.22 22.90 9.52
C SER A 254 -10.80 21.47 9.57
N THR A 255 -11.88 21.20 8.84
CA THR A 255 -12.47 19.86 8.71
C THR A 255 -11.68 18.91 7.81
N ALA A 256 -10.78 19.41 6.96
CA ALA A 256 -9.96 18.57 6.08
C ALA A 256 -9.08 17.61 6.89
N GLN A 257 -8.49 18.09 8.00
CA GLN A 257 -7.67 17.25 8.89
C GLN A 257 -8.50 16.15 9.58
N MET A 258 -9.73 16.45 9.99
CA MET A 258 -10.66 15.45 10.53
C MET A 258 -10.96 14.36 9.49
N TYR A 259 -11.26 14.75 8.25
CA TYR A 259 -11.49 13.78 7.18
C TYR A 259 -10.23 12.96 6.88
N HIS A 260 -9.06 13.58 6.88
CA HIS A 260 -7.78 12.89 6.71
C HIS A 260 -7.60 11.78 7.75
N GLN A 261 -7.81 12.12 9.03
CA GLN A 261 -7.72 11.16 10.14
C GLN A 261 -8.73 10.01 10.00
N HIS A 262 -9.96 10.31 9.60
CA HIS A 262 -10.97 9.28 9.35
C HIS A 262 -10.60 8.35 8.20
N MET A 263 -9.96 8.86 7.14
CA MET A 263 -9.48 8.02 6.03
C MET A 263 -8.31 7.13 6.46
N ILE A 264 -7.35 7.66 7.22
CA ILE A 264 -6.24 6.85 7.78
C ILE A 264 -6.78 5.73 8.69
N GLN A 265 -7.73 6.07 9.56
CA GLN A 265 -8.35 5.09 10.46
C GLN A 265 -9.12 4.04 9.65
N ALA A 266 -9.89 4.45 8.66
CA ALA A 266 -10.61 3.52 7.79
C ALA A 266 -9.67 2.61 7.00
N ALA A 267 -8.57 3.15 6.46
CA ALA A 267 -7.57 2.36 5.75
C ALA A 267 -6.99 1.28 6.67
N THR A 268 -6.63 1.65 7.90
CA THR A 268 -6.12 0.73 8.93
C THR A 268 -7.12 -0.38 9.26
N ILE A 269 -8.38 -0.02 9.53
CA ILE A 269 -9.42 -1.00 9.86
C ILE A 269 -9.68 -1.92 8.68
N TRP A 270 -9.74 -1.38 7.45
CA TRP A 270 -9.95 -2.17 6.25
C TRP A 270 -8.81 -3.15 6.01
N SER A 271 -7.55 -2.75 6.23
CA SER A 271 -6.39 -3.64 6.19
C SER A 271 -6.51 -4.80 7.18
N GLN A 272 -6.84 -4.47 8.44
CA GLN A 272 -7.02 -5.47 9.51
C GLN A 272 -8.12 -6.46 9.16
N LEU A 273 -9.28 -5.96 8.73
CA LEU A 273 -10.42 -6.79 8.32
C LEU A 273 -10.03 -7.66 7.12
N SER A 274 -9.37 -7.09 6.11
CA SER A 274 -8.94 -7.83 4.93
C SER A 274 -8.02 -8.97 5.30
N MET A 275 -6.99 -8.73 6.11
CA MET A 275 -6.09 -9.79 6.56
C MET A 275 -6.79 -10.86 7.40
N GLN A 276 -7.71 -10.48 8.30
CA GLN A 276 -8.51 -11.45 9.08
C GLN A 276 -9.38 -12.31 8.16
N MET A 277 -10.00 -11.68 7.16
CA MET A 277 -10.83 -12.37 6.17
C MET A 277 -10.00 -13.36 5.34
N ILE A 278 -8.82 -12.92 4.91
CA ILE A 278 -7.86 -13.73 4.16
C ILE A 278 -7.36 -14.93 4.98
N ASP A 279 -6.94 -14.70 6.22
CA ASP A 279 -6.47 -15.75 7.13
C ASP A 279 -7.58 -16.78 7.46
N THR A 280 -8.79 -16.29 7.72
CA THR A 280 -9.95 -17.16 7.99
C THR A 280 -10.30 -18.03 6.79
N TYR A 281 -10.24 -17.47 5.59
CA TYR A 281 -10.46 -18.23 4.36
C TYR A 281 -9.37 -19.28 4.14
N GLY A 282 -8.09 -18.89 4.30
CA GLY A 282 -6.94 -19.79 4.19
C GLY A 282 -7.04 -21.00 5.14
N LYS A 283 -7.39 -20.76 6.42
CA LYS A 283 -7.55 -21.83 7.43
C LYS A 283 -8.67 -22.82 7.09
N LYS A 284 -9.81 -22.34 6.59
CA LYS A 284 -10.93 -23.22 6.16
C LYS A 284 -10.56 -24.09 4.96
N HIS A 285 -9.70 -23.60 4.09
CA HIS A 285 -9.28 -24.30 2.90
C HIS A 285 -8.27 -25.41 3.20
N VAL A 286 -7.30 -25.17 4.09
CA VAL A 286 -6.34 -26.19 4.55
C VAL A 286 -7.04 -27.39 5.20
N ALA A 287 -8.19 -27.17 5.84
CA ALA A 287 -8.98 -28.25 6.45
C ALA A 287 -9.74 -29.14 5.43
N ASN A 288 -9.93 -28.67 4.18
CA ASN A 288 -10.80 -29.32 3.20
C ASN A 288 -10.05 -30.02 2.04
N ASN A 289 -8.71 -30.01 1.98
CA ASN A 289 -7.89 -30.72 0.97
C ASN A 289 -8.29 -30.48 -0.51
N ASP A 290 -8.84 -29.32 -0.86
CA ASP A 290 -9.14 -28.97 -2.24
C ASP A 290 -7.90 -28.34 -2.92
N GLU A 291 -7.00 -29.15 -3.47
CA GLU A 291 -5.73 -28.68 -4.10
C GLU A 291 -5.90 -27.82 -5.38
N GLN A 292 -7.12 -27.59 -5.87
CA GLN A 292 -7.36 -26.98 -7.19
C GLN A 292 -7.48 -25.44 -7.24
N LEU A 293 -7.28 -24.71 -6.14
CA LEU A 293 -7.68 -23.28 -6.04
C LEU A 293 -6.63 -22.31 -5.46
N ALA A 294 -5.32 -22.62 -5.51
CA ALA A 294 -4.28 -21.70 -5.01
C ALA A 294 -4.24 -20.34 -5.75
N ILE A 295 -4.54 -20.32 -7.06
CA ILE A 295 -4.56 -19.12 -7.92
C ILE A 295 -5.72 -18.14 -7.56
N PRO A 296 -6.94 -18.61 -7.23
CA PRO A 296 -8.01 -17.74 -6.74
C PRO A 296 -7.63 -16.93 -5.49
N LEU A 297 -6.94 -17.51 -4.49
CA LEU A 297 -6.72 -16.79 -3.23
C LEU A 297 -5.89 -15.51 -3.40
N ALA A 298 -4.80 -15.56 -4.14
CA ALA A 298 -3.93 -14.40 -4.37
C ALA A 298 -4.65 -13.27 -5.11
N HIS A 299 -5.44 -13.59 -6.14
CA HIS A 299 -6.20 -12.60 -6.89
C HIS A 299 -7.27 -11.91 -6.04
N TRP A 300 -7.90 -12.65 -5.12
CA TRP A 300 -8.92 -12.11 -4.23
C TRP A 300 -8.34 -11.24 -3.12
N GLN A 301 -7.17 -11.63 -2.59
CA GLN A 301 -6.42 -10.81 -1.65
C GLN A 301 -6.15 -9.44 -2.27
N GLN A 302 -5.63 -9.43 -3.49
CA GLN A 302 -5.38 -8.18 -4.23
C GLN A 302 -6.66 -7.36 -4.36
N GLN A 303 -7.77 -7.93 -4.85
CA GLN A 303 -9.01 -7.17 -5.04
C GLN A 303 -9.55 -6.47 -3.78
N LEU A 304 -9.37 -7.05 -2.59
CA LEU A 304 -9.76 -6.38 -1.34
C LEU A 304 -8.80 -5.25 -0.97
N LEU A 305 -7.51 -5.42 -1.29
CA LEU A 305 -6.45 -4.47 -0.98
C LEU A 305 -6.36 -3.32 -2.00
N ASP A 306 -6.85 -3.55 -3.22
CA ASP A 306 -6.91 -2.60 -4.36
C ASP A 306 -7.94 -1.47 -4.16
N GLU A 307 -8.24 -1.09 -2.92
CA GLU A 307 -9.14 0.01 -2.60
C GLU A 307 -8.33 1.25 -2.19
N SER A 308 -8.65 2.38 -2.81
CA SER A 308 -8.12 3.70 -2.43
C SER A 308 -8.55 4.12 -1.03
N LEU A 309 -7.85 5.10 -0.46
CA LEU A 309 -8.20 5.74 0.81
C LEU A 309 -9.67 6.11 0.90
N PHE A 310 -10.23 6.72 -0.16
CA PHE A 310 -11.64 7.12 -0.18
C PHE A 310 -12.58 5.90 -0.26
N SER A 311 -12.25 4.89 -1.05
CA SER A 311 -13.05 3.67 -1.14
C SER A 311 -13.10 2.92 0.20
N ARG A 312 -11.93 2.75 0.85
CA ARG A 312 -11.83 2.18 2.19
C ARG A 312 -12.62 3.03 3.20
N HIS A 313 -12.56 4.36 3.10
CA HIS A 313 -13.36 5.27 3.92
C HIS A 313 -14.86 5.03 3.79
N GLU A 314 -15.42 5.00 2.58
CA GLU A 314 -16.86 4.80 2.40
C GLU A 314 -17.33 3.39 2.82
N LEU A 315 -16.52 2.36 2.57
CA LEU A 315 -16.81 0.99 3.02
C LEU A 315 -16.87 0.91 4.55
N ILE A 316 -15.84 1.40 5.24
CA ILE A 316 -15.79 1.41 6.71
C ILE A 316 -16.87 2.33 7.30
N ARG A 317 -17.12 3.49 6.69
CA ARG A 317 -18.20 4.40 7.10
C ARG A 317 -19.56 3.71 7.04
N THR A 318 -19.78 2.84 6.06
CA THR A 318 -21.01 2.06 5.94
C THR A 318 -21.16 1.04 7.07
N LEU A 319 -20.07 0.36 7.46
CA LEU A 319 -20.07 -0.53 8.62
C LEU A 319 -20.43 0.23 9.91
N TYR A 320 -19.83 1.40 10.13
CA TYR A 320 -20.09 2.22 11.33
C TYR A 320 -21.46 2.90 11.37
N ARG A 321 -22.23 2.85 10.28
CA ARG A 321 -23.64 3.30 10.30
C ARG A 321 -24.57 2.29 10.94
N HIS A 322 -24.22 1.01 11.00
CA HIS A 322 -25.12 -0.04 11.52
C HIS A 322 -25.56 0.18 12.97
N PRO A 323 -24.67 0.51 13.93
CA PRO A 323 -25.10 0.78 15.31
C PRO A 323 -26.08 1.96 15.44
N LYS A 324 -26.15 2.83 14.43
CA LYS A 324 -27.05 3.99 14.38
C LYS A 324 -28.38 3.69 13.69
N GLN A 325 -28.58 2.48 13.16
CA GLN A 325 -29.85 2.07 12.55
C GLN A 325 -30.94 1.85 13.61
N SER A 326 -32.19 1.81 13.17
CA SER A 326 -33.31 1.49 14.07
C SER A 326 -33.17 0.09 14.66
N ALA A 327 -33.67 -0.10 15.89
CA ALA A 327 -33.65 -1.41 16.54
C ALA A 327 -34.34 -2.50 15.71
N ALA A 328 -35.38 -2.13 14.95
CA ALA A 328 -36.05 -3.05 14.02
C ALA A 328 -35.12 -3.52 12.90
N LEU A 329 -34.39 -2.61 12.24
CA LEU A 329 -33.45 -2.97 11.18
C LEU A 329 -32.27 -3.81 11.70
N GLN A 330 -31.75 -3.50 12.89
CA GLN A 330 -30.70 -4.29 13.52
C GLN A 330 -31.18 -5.71 13.84
N LYS A 331 -32.43 -5.85 14.30
CA LYS A 331 -33.05 -7.13 14.62
C LYS A 331 -33.33 -7.97 13.37
N ASP A 332 -33.90 -7.35 12.35
CA ASP A 332 -34.37 -8.00 11.14
C ASP A 332 -33.25 -8.29 10.14
N GLY A 333 -32.13 -7.57 10.22
CA GLY A 333 -31.04 -7.62 9.24
C GLY A 333 -31.41 -6.92 7.93
N TYR A 334 -30.39 -6.52 7.16
CA TYR A 334 -30.59 -5.80 5.90
C TYR A 334 -29.37 -5.91 4.98
N VAL A 335 -29.56 -5.53 3.71
CA VAL A 335 -28.51 -5.53 2.69
C VAL A 335 -28.23 -4.10 2.27
N VAL A 336 -26.95 -3.75 2.17
CA VAL A 336 -26.48 -2.48 1.61
C VAL A 336 -25.61 -2.76 0.41
N HIS A 337 -25.89 -2.04 -0.67
CA HIS A 337 -25.08 -2.02 -1.86
C HIS A 337 -24.07 -0.87 -1.76
N GLN A 338 -22.81 -1.16 -2.06
CA GLN A 338 -21.70 -0.22 -2.09
C GLN A 338 -20.87 -0.47 -3.36
N HIS A 339 -20.06 0.50 -3.74
CA HIS A 339 -19.20 0.41 -4.91
C HIS A 339 -17.77 0.80 -4.52
N SER A 340 -16.79 0.27 -5.24
CA SER A 340 -15.45 0.83 -5.16
C SER A 340 -15.44 2.20 -5.83
N TYR A 341 -14.74 3.15 -5.23
CA TYR A 341 -14.41 4.44 -5.85
C TYR A 341 -13.01 4.41 -6.48
N GLU A 342 -12.41 3.23 -6.60
CA GLU A 342 -11.15 2.96 -7.31
C GLU A 342 -11.41 2.21 -8.61
N SER A 343 -12.29 1.20 -8.57
CA SER A 343 -12.63 0.34 -9.70
C SER A 343 -14.13 0.36 -9.97
N LEU A 344 -14.57 1.02 -11.04
CA LEU A 344 -15.97 1.06 -11.48
C LEU A 344 -16.59 -0.35 -11.57
N GLY A 345 -15.79 -1.34 -11.98
CA GLY A 345 -16.22 -2.71 -12.13
C GLY A 345 -16.34 -3.53 -10.85
N ARG A 346 -16.17 -2.91 -9.67
CA ARG A 346 -16.22 -3.62 -8.39
C ARG A 346 -17.39 -3.14 -7.53
N HIS A 347 -18.24 -4.10 -7.18
CA HIS A 347 -19.42 -3.88 -6.38
C HIS A 347 -19.39 -4.69 -5.09
N TYR A 348 -19.82 -4.08 -4.00
CA TYR A 348 -19.88 -4.67 -2.67
C TYR A 348 -21.33 -4.84 -2.24
N VAL A 349 -21.66 -6.07 -1.83
CA VAL A 349 -22.94 -6.40 -1.20
C VAL A 349 -22.67 -6.69 0.26
N LEU A 350 -23.03 -5.74 1.11
CA LEU A 350 -22.85 -5.82 2.56
C LEU A 350 -24.13 -6.38 3.18
N VAL A 351 -24.08 -7.62 3.67
CA VAL A 351 -25.21 -8.30 4.30
C VAL A 351 -25.06 -8.20 5.80
N PHE A 352 -25.84 -7.33 6.44
CA PHE A 352 -25.94 -7.21 7.88
C PHE A 352 -26.91 -8.27 8.41
N TYR A 353 -26.38 -9.29 9.09
CA TYR A 353 -27.22 -10.36 9.61
C TYR A 353 -28.16 -9.86 10.69
N GLY A 354 -29.39 -10.39 10.68
CA GLY A 354 -30.35 -10.13 11.75
C GLY A 354 -29.93 -10.83 13.04
N GLN A 355 -30.16 -10.15 14.17
CA GLN A 355 -29.89 -10.69 15.51
C GLN A 355 -30.79 -11.90 15.86
N GLU A 356 -31.92 -12.05 15.18
CA GLU A 356 -32.79 -13.22 15.37
C GLU A 356 -32.21 -14.47 14.68
N SER A 357 -31.84 -15.49 15.48
CA SER A 357 -31.22 -16.72 14.99
C SER A 357 -32.03 -17.49 13.94
N LYS A 358 -33.36 -17.37 13.94
CA LYS A 358 -34.27 -18.04 12.99
C LYS A 358 -34.95 -17.08 11.99
N GLY A 359 -34.55 -15.80 11.98
CA GLY A 359 -35.08 -14.82 11.05
C GLY A 359 -34.66 -15.11 9.59
N PRO A 360 -35.39 -14.58 8.60
CA PRO A 360 -35.07 -14.78 7.18
C PRO A 360 -33.71 -14.22 6.78
N ASN A 361 -33.22 -13.19 7.48
CA ASN A 361 -31.88 -12.61 7.29
C ASN A 361 -30.87 -13.03 8.37
N SER A 362 -31.15 -14.09 9.13
CA SER A 362 -30.17 -14.61 10.09
C SER A 362 -28.93 -15.12 9.37
N LYS A 363 -27.80 -15.15 10.08
CA LYS A 363 -26.54 -15.71 9.56
C LYS A 363 -26.74 -17.11 8.96
N ALA A 364 -27.43 -18.00 9.68
CA ALA A 364 -27.70 -19.36 9.21
C ALA A 364 -28.58 -19.43 7.96
N ALA A 365 -29.51 -18.48 7.78
CA ALA A 365 -30.43 -18.44 6.65
C ALA A 365 -29.78 -17.86 5.38
N VAL A 366 -28.89 -16.88 5.53
CA VAL A 366 -28.30 -16.13 4.41
C VAL A 366 -26.95 -16.67 3.99
N GLN A 367 -26.12 -17.14 4.92
CA GLN A 367 -24.78 -17.62 4.62
C GLN A 367 -24.73 -18.67 3.48
N PRO A 368 -25.63 -19.66 3.41
CA PRO A 368 -25.64 -20.64 2.31
C PRO A 368 -26.01 -20.04 0.94
N LYS A 369 -26.56 -18.82 0.89
CA LYS A 369 -27.08 -18.16 -0.31
C LYS A 369 -26.15 -17.09 -0.87
N LEU A 370 -25.02 -16.80 -0.24
CA LEU A 370 -24.18 -15.64 -0.58
C LEU A 370 -23.60 -15.71 -2.00
N ALA A 371 -23.19 -16.89 -2.47
CA ALA A 371 -22.77 -17.07 -3.86
C ALA A 371 -23.91 -16.79 -4.86
N LYS A 372 -25.15 -17.21 -4.53
CA LYS A 372 -26.32 -16.92 -5.34
C LYS A 372 -26.65 -15.42 -5.34
N ILE A 373 -26.50 -14.74 -4.20
CA ILE A 373 -26.67 -13.28 -4.10
C ILE A 373 -25.66 -12.58 -5.02
N ALA A 374 -24.39 -12.99 -5.01
CA ALA A 374 -23.38 -12.44 -5.90
C ALA A 374 -23.80 -12.58 -7.37
N GLN A 375 -24.25 -13.78 -7.76
CA GLN A 375 -24.70 -14.06 -9.12
C GLN A 375 -25.94 -13.24 -9.52
N ASP A 376 -26.94 -13.15 -8.64
CA ASP A 376 -28.15 -12.40 -8.89
C ASP A 376 -27.84 -10.91 -9.12
N VAL A 377 -26.95 -10.33 -8.30
CA VAL A 377 -26.49 -8.94 -8.46
C VAL A 377 -25.71 -8.75 -9.76
N ALA A 378 -24.80 -9.65 -10.07
CA ALA A 378 -24.00 -9.63 -11.29
C ALA A 378 -24.86 -9.64 -12.57
N THR A 379 -26.03 -10.28 -12.54
CA THR A 379 -26.97 -10.31 -13.69
C THR A 379 -27.87 -9.09 -13.80
N ARG A 380 -28.07 -8.34 -12.70
CA ARG A 380 -29.09 -7.27 -12.62
C ARG A 380 -28.49 -5.87 -12.69
N LEU A 381 -27.24 -5.69 -12.30
CA LEU A 381 -26.60 -4.38 -12.35
C LEU A 381 -26.32 -3.97 -13.81
N PRO A 382 -26.77 -2.77 -14.24
CA PRO A 382 -26.62 -2.29 -15.61
C PRO A 382 -25.22 -1.70 -15.87
N ILE A 383 -24.17 -2.18 -15.20
CA ILE A 383 -22.79 -1.73 -15.43
C ILE A 383 -22.14 -2.70 -16.40
N ILE A 384 -21.79 -2.22 -17.59
CA ILE A 384 -21.14 -3.02 -18.63
C ILE A 384 -19.77 -3.52 -18.13
N GLU A 385 -19.07 -2.65 -17.40
CA GLU A 385 -17.76 -2.85 -16.80
C GLU A 385 -17.80 -3.62 -15.47
N LEU A 386 -18.94 -4.19 -15.04
CA LEU A 386 -18.97 -4.98 -13.80
C LEU A 386 -18.14 -6.25 -13.97
N HIS A 387 -17.05 -6.34 -13.22
CA HIS A 387 -16.11 -7.47 -13.26
C HIS A 387 -16.17 -8.28 -11.96
N HIS A 388 -16.47 -7.63 -10.83
CA HIS A 388 -16.35 -8.20 -9.51
C HIS A 388 -17.56 -7.85 -8.64
N VAL A 389 -18.21 -8.89 -8.09
CA VAL A 389 -19.19 -8.72 -6.99
C VAL A 389 -18.63 -9.39 -5.75
N VAL A 390 -18.36 -8.59 -4.72
CA VAL A 390 -17.86 -9.04 -3.42
C VAL A 390 -19.01 -9.04 -2.43
N VAL A 391 -19.33 -10.18 -1.84
CA VAL A 391 -20.40 -10.30 -0.83
C VAL A 391 -19.80 -10.51 0.55
N LEU A 392 -20.03 -9.54 1.43
CA LEU A 392 -19.53 -9.54 2.81
C LEU A 392 -20.69 -9.79 3.78
N GLY A 393 -20.62 -10.90 4.52
CA GLY A 393 -21.52 -11.19 5.62
C GLY A 393 -21.01 -10.54 6.90
N ILE A 394 -21.82 -9.70 7.54
CA ILE A 394 -21.43 -8.90 8.70
C ILE A 394 -22.28 -9.31 9.89
N ASP A 395 -21.61 -9.81 10.91
CA ASP A 395 -22.18 -10.24 12.18
C ASP A 395 -21.77 -9.25 13.29
N PHE A 396 -22.74 -8.74 14.03
CA PHE A 396 -22.51 -7.85 15.16
C PHE A 396 -22.54 -8.65 16.44
N ILE A 397 -21.37 -8.75 17.07
CA ILE A 397 -21.20 -9.49 18.30
C ILE A 397 -21.11 -8.47 19.42
N THR A 398 -22.05 -8.52 20.36
CA THR A 398 -21.97 -7.76 21.61
C THR A 398 -21.44 -8.69 22.69
N GLU A 399 -20.19 -8.49 23.09
CA GLU A 399 -19.55 -9.22 24.19
C GLU A 399 -19.07 -8.21 25.24
N ASN A 400 -19.38 -8.43 26.52
CA ASN A 400 -18.95 -7.58 27.64
C ASN A 400 -19.26 -6.07 27.49
N ASN A 401 -20.40 -5.70 26.90
CA ASN A 401 -20.78 -4.32 26.54
C ASN A 401 -19.86 -3.64 25.52
N GLU A 402 -18.98 -4.39 24.88
CA GLU A 402 -18.21 -3.94 23.72
C GLU A 402 -18.83 -4.54 22.45
N ASN A 403 -18.95 -3.71 21.40
CA ASN A 403 -19.51 -4.11 20.11
C ASN A 403 -18.37 -4.42 19.14
N PHE A 404 -18.32 -5.67 18.67
CA PHE A 404 -17.36 -6.15 17.69
C PHE A 404 -18.06 -6.48 16.37
N PHE A 405 -17.29 -6.34 15.29
CA PHE A 405 -17.70 -6.77 13.96
C PHE A 405 -16.97 -8.07 13.65
N SER A 406 -17.71 -9.12 13.32
CA SER A 406 -17.14 -10.29 12.67
C SER A 406 -17.57 -10.26 11.21
N ILE A 407 -16.59 -10.11 10.30
CA ILE A 407 -16.84 -10.14 8.87
C ILE A 407 -16.43 -11.51 8.33
N LEU A 408 -17.38 -12.18 7.69
CA LEU A 408 -17.17 -13.42 6.97
C LEU A 408 -17.34 -13.15 5.48
N ILE A 409 -16.24 -13.21 4.73
CA ILE A 409 -16.32 -13.31 3.26
C ILE A 409 -16.84 -14.69 2.93
N CYS A 410 -17.92 -14.75 2.17
CA CYS A 410 -18.57 -16.02 1.86
C CYS A 410 -19.12 -16.10 0.43
N GLY A 411 -18.88 -15.10 -0.44
CA GLY A 411 -19.28 -15.17 -1.84
C GLY A 411 -18.60 -14.14 -2.74
N PHE A 412 -18.20 -14.58 -3.92
CA PHE A 412 -17.65 -13.75 -4.99
C PHE A 412 -18.11 -14.31 -6.31
N SER A 413 -18.40 -13.42 -7.24
CA SER A 413 -18.58 -13.78 -8.64
C SER A 413 -17.63 -12.93 -9.46
N GLN A 414 -16.68 -13.59 -10.12
CA GLN A 414 -15.93 -12.99 -11.21
C GLN A 414 -16.75 -13.18 -12.48
N LEU A 415 -17.19 -12.08 -13.06
CA LEU A 415 -17.88 -12.12 -14.34
C LEU A 415 -16.83 -12.35 -15.43
N MET A 416 -16.73 -13.59 -15.93
CA MET A 416 -16.08 -13.84 -17.23
C MET A 416 -17.02 -13.31 -18.31
N ARG A 417 -16.87 -12.04 -18.69
CA ARG A 417 -17.49 -11.48 -19.90
C ARG A 417 -16.45 -11.29 -20.98
#